data_AF-C8X8P0-F1
#
_entry.id   AF-C8X8P0-F1
#
_cell.length_a   1.000
_cell.length_b   1.000
_cell.length_c   1.000
_cell.angle_alpha   90.00
_cell.angle_beta   90.00
_cell.angle_gamma   90.00
#
_symmetry.space_group_name_H-M   'P 1'
#
loop_
_entity.id
_entity.type
_entity.pdbx_description
1 polymer ?
#
loop_
_entity_poly.entity_id
_entity_poly.type
_entity_poly.pdbx_seq_one_letter_code
_entity_poly.pdbx_strand_id
1 'polypeptide(L)'
;MTNRHKRMGDKAEREGFAVLQALASDLLMPGAGREFGAGRAVDVGDLKAFPDVAVQVRRRANLWQAIHTAAADAMVQAANRQVPHALGMVPLMGARCPSVRWLAACRCWPMPLEPDEFVVTGSAMAAARHARDDLLAGPRESRVALACRHGHPDVFVAPIEAWLHAYRRAIRTATPPARVG
;
A
#
# COMPACT_ATOMS: atom_id res chain seq x y z
N MET A 1 16.86 -7.78 24.58
CA MET A 1 15.42 -8.12 24.71
C MET A 1 14.64 -7.54 23.54
N THR A 2 14.15 -8.38 22.62
CA THR A 2 13.34 -7.92 21.49
C THR A 2 11.91 -7.66 21.97
N ASN A 3 11.53 -6.39 22.11
CA ASN A 3 10.18 -5.98 22.55
C ASN A 3 9.12 -6.64 21.63
N ARG A 4 8.00 -7.09 22.22
CA ARG A 4 6.82 -7.67 21.55
C ARG A 4 6.37 -6.83 20.35
N HIS A 5 6.45 -5.50 20.44
CA HIS A 5 6.06 -4.59 19.36
C HIS A 5 6.93 -4.77 18.12
N LYS A 6 8.25 -4.90 18.31
CA LYS A 6 9.20 -5.16 17.21
C LYS A 6 8.93 -6.51 16.55
N ARG A 7 8.68 -7.57 17.34
CA ARG A 7 8.30 -8.89 16.80
C ARG A 7 7.01 -8.85 15.98
N MET A 8 6.03 -8.02 16.39
CA MET A 8 4.79 -7.85 15.64
C MET A 8 4.99 -7.11 14.32
N GLY A 9 5.85 -6.09 14.29
CA GLY A 9 6.29 -5.41 13.07
C GLY A 9 6.99 -6.39 12.13
N ASP A 10 8.03 -7.07 12.61
CA ASP A 10 8.78 -8.07 11.83
C ASP A 10 7.89 -9.15 11.22
N LYS A 11 6.88 -9.60 11.97
CA LYS A 11 5.90 -10.58 11.47
C LYS A 11 5.01 -9.97 10.39
N ALA A 12 4.53 -8.75 10.59
CA ALA A 12 3.71 -8.06 9.59
C ALA A 12 4.48 -7.83 8.29
N GLU A 13 5.75 -7.43 8.37
CA GLU A 13 6.61 -7.24 7.19
C GLU A 13 6.82 -8.54 6.41
N ARG A 14 7.08 -9.66 7.11
CA ARG A 14 7.19 -10.98 6.46
C ARG A 14 5.90 -11.38 5.77
N GLU A 15 4.76 -11.22 6.45
CA GLU A 15 3.45 -11.54 5.88
C GLU A 15 3.12 -10.62 4.70
N GLY A 16 3.43 -9.33 4.80
CA GLY A 16 3.21 -8.34 3.74
C GLY A 16 4.04 -8.65 2.50
N PHE A 17 5.32 -8.98 2.68
CA PHE A 17 6.17 -9.39 1.55
C PHE A 17 5.68 -10.68 0.90
N ALA A 18 5.26 -11.68 1.68
CA ALA A 18 4.68 -12.91 1.14
C ALA A 18 3.39 -12.65 0.33
N VAL A 19 2.58 -11.66 0.74
CA VAL A 19 1.41 -11.23 -0.04
C VAL A 19 1.82 -10.59 -1.36
N LEU A 20 2.85 -9.75 -1.38
CA LEU A 20 3.37 -9.18 -2.63
C LEU A 20 3.92 -10.28 -3.56
N GLN A 21 4.65 -11.26 -3.02
CA GLN A 21 5.12 -12.42 -3.80
C GLN A 21 3.97 -13.22 -4.42
N ALA A 22 2.88 -13.42 -3.66
CA ALA A 22 1.73 -14.18 -4.14
C ALA A 22 0.91 -13.42 -5.19
N LEU A 23 0.79 -12.10 -5.08
CA LEU A 23 -0.09 -11.28 -5.92
C LEU A 23 0.61 -10.59 -7.09
N ALA A 24 1.92 -10.39 -7.01
CA ALA A 24 2.67 -9.53 -7.91
C ALA A 24 4.12 -9.98 -8.11
N SER A 25 4.37 -11.29 -8.19
CA SER A 25 5.70 -11.83 -8.49
C SER A 25 6.28 -11.29 -9.81
N ASP A 26 5.42 -10.95 -10.78
CA ASP A 26 5.75 -10.31 -12.05
C ASP A 26 6.31 -8.89 -11.92
N LEU A 27 6.06 -8.21 -10.81
CA LEU A 27 6.45 -6.83 -10.56
C LEU A 27 7.64 -6.70 -9.60
N LEU A 28 8.00 -7.78 -8.92
CA LEU A 28 9.06 -7.74 -7.93
C LEU A 28 10.43 -7.51 -8.59
N MET A 29 11.19 -6.55 -8.07
CA MET A 29 12.54 -6.30 -8.55
C MET A 29 13.52 -7.43 -8.13
N PRO A 30 14.63 -7.61 -8.85
CA PRO A 30 15.70 -8.50 -8.39
C PRO A 30 16.18 -8.15 -6.99
N GLY A 31 16.30 -9.17 -6.13
CA GLY A 31 16.66 -8.97 -4.72
C GLY A 31 15.54 -8.35 -3.88
N ALA A 32 14.28 -8.43 -4.32
CA ALA A 32 13.15 -7.97 -3.53
C ALA A 32 13.08 -8.70 -2.19
N GLY A 33 12.74 -7.96 -1.14
CA GLY A 33 12.72 -8.47 0.23
C GLY A 33 12.38 -7.42 1.27
N ARG A 34 12.55 -7.82 2.53
CA ARG A 34 12.48 -6.90 3.68
C ARG A 34 13.77 -6.09 3.77
N GLU A 35 13.66 -4.80 4.03
CA GLU A 35 14.81 -3.94 4.30
C GLU A 35 15.25 -4.05 5.76
N PHE A 36 16.53 -4.34 5.97
CA PHE A 36 17.10 -4.46 7.31
C PHE A 36 17.74 -3.13 7.71
N GLY A 37 16.95 -2.24 8.31
CA GLY A 37 17.45 -0.90 8.66
C GLY A 37 16.58 -0.02 9.56
N ALA A 38 15.47 -0.53 10.10
CA ALA A 38 14.57 0.23 10.95
C ALA A 38 15.33 0.98 12.08
N GLY A 39 15.31 2.31 12.03
CA GLY A 39 15.97 3.20 13.00
C GLY A 39 17.21 3.95 12.51
N ARG A 40 17.56 3.89 11.23
CA ARG A 40 18.57 4.80 10.64
C ARG A 40 17.99 6.20 10.47
N ALA A 41 18.87 7.22 10.49
CA ALA A 41 18.49 8.61 10.31
C ALA A 41 17.74 8.88 8.99
N VAL A 42 17.94 8.00 7.99
CA VAL A 42 17.26 8.04 6.70
C VAL A 42 16.57 6.69 6.50
N ASP A 43 15.32 6.60 6.95
CA ASP A 43 14.45 5.45 6.71
C ASP A 43 13.90 5.50 5.27
N VAL A 44 13.96 4.39 4.55
CA VAL A 44 13.64 4.27 3.12
C VAL A 44 12.53 3.25 2.83
N GLY A 45 11.92 2.69 3.88
CA GLY A 45 10.84 1.71 3.78
C GLY A 45 11.13 0.40 4.48
N ASP A 46 10.06 -0.34 4.76
CA ASP A 46 10.15 -1.67 5.36
C ASP A 46 10.42 -2.75 4.29
N LEU A 47 9.92 -2.56 3.07
CA LEU A 47 10.07 -3.51 1.96
C LEU A 47 10.72 -2.86 0.74
N LYS A 48 11.72 -3.54 0.18
CA LYS A 48 12.23 -3.31 -1.16
C LYS A 48 11.54 -4.28 -2.10
N ALA A 49 10.39 -3.89 -2.64
CA ALA A 49 9.59 -4.73 -3.52
C ALA A 49 9.66 -4.28 -4.99
N PHE A 50 9.56 -2.98 -5.21
CA PHE A 50 9.47 -2.36 -6.54
C PHE A 50 10.62 -1.36 -6.74
N PRO A 51 11.05 -1.10 -7.99
CA PRO A 51 12.20 -0.24 -8.27
C PRO A 51 11.98 1.22 -7.83
N ASP A 52 10.77 1.74 -8.03
CA ASP A 52 10.40 3.16 -7.92
C ASP A 52 9.30 3.40 -6.86
N VAL A 53 9.19 2.51 -5.87
CA VAL A 53 8.21 2.59 -4.78
C VAL A 53 8.88 2.40 -3.42
N ALA A 54 8.60 3.28 -2.47
CA ALA A 54 8.85 3.03 -1.05
C ALA A 54 7.63 2.39 -0.40
N VAL A 55 7.84 1.27 0.30
CA VAL A 55 6.76 0.49 0.91
C VAL A 55 6.91 0.47 2.42
N GLN A 56 5.92 1.03 3.12
CA GLN A 56 5.80 1.00 4.58
C GLN A 56 4.76 -0.02 5.00
N VAL A 57 5.09 -0.89 5.94
CA VAL A 57 4.14 -1.80 6.59
C VAL A 57 3.74 -1.23 7.96
N ARG A 58 2.44 -1.14 8.23
CA ARG A 58 1.97 -0.64 9.53
C ARG A 58 0.89 -1.54 10.12
N ARG A 59 1.28 -2.26 11.16
CA ARG A 59 0.37 -3.07 11.99
C ARG A 59 0.07 -2.36 13.30
N ARG A 60 -1.16 -1.89 13.50
CA ARG A 60 -1.66 -1.37 14.78
C ARG A 60 -3.07 -1.90 15.07
N ALA A 61 -3.46 -1.88 16.34
CA ALA A 61 -4.83 -2.20 16.75
C ALA A 61 -5.83 -1.14 16.25
N ASN A 62 -5.42 0.14 16.25
CA ASN A 62 -6.20 1.23 15.68
C ASN A 62 -5.97 1.32 14.16
N LEU A 63 -6.95 0.84 13.39
CA LEU A 63 -6.89 0.81 11.92
C LEU A 63 -6.82 2.21 11.30
N TRP A 64 -7.58 3.17 11.84
CA TRP A 64 -7.55 4.56 11.37
C TRP A 64 -6.13 5.15 11.47
N GLN A 65 -5.50 4.98 12.65
CA GLN A 65 -4.14 5.45 12.86
C GLN A 65 -3.14 4.70 11.98
N ALA A 66 -3.32 3.38 11.79
CA ALA A 66 -2.46 2.58 10.92
C ALA A 66 -2.48 3.10 9.48
N ILE A 67 -3.66 3.38 8.92
CA ILE A 67 -3.83 3.91 7.55
C ILE A 67 -3.11 5.25 7.37
N HIS A 68 -3.42 6.24 8.22
CA HIS A 68 -2.84 7.57 8.06
C HIS A 68 -1.32 7.59 8.29
N THR A 69 -0.83 6.86 9.30
CA THR A 69 0.62 6.80 9.55
C THR A 69 1.35 6.02 8.46
N ALA A 70 0.80 4.90 7.96
CA ALA A 70 1.41 4.18 6.85
C ALA A 70 1.54 5.06 5.59
N ALA A 71 0.48 5.77 5.21
CA ALA A 71 0.50 6.65 4.05
C ALA A 71 1.44 7.85 4.24
N ALA A 72 1.51 8.42 5.44
CA ALA A 72 2.40 9.54 5.74
C ALA A 72 3.88 9.11 5.73
N ASP A 73 4.20 8.02 6.42
CA ASP A 73 5.57 7.54 6.56
C ASP A 73 6.11 7.02 5.21
N ALA A 74 5.28 6.33 4.43
CA ALA A 74 5.65 5.90 3.08
C ALA A 74 6.04 7.08 2.17
N MET A 75 5.36 8.24 2.30
CA MET A 75 5.72 9.45 1.54
C MET A 75 7.08 10.01 1.95
N VAL A 76 7.37 10.06 3.26
CA VAL A 76 8.67 10.49 3.77
C VAL A 76 9.78 9.54 3.28
N GLN A 77 9.52 8.24 3.33
CA GLN A 77 10.46 7.22 2.87
C GLN A 77 10.66 7.25 1.36
N ALA A 78 9.62 7.54 0.58
CA ALA A 78 9.74 7.74 -0.86
C ALA A 78 10.63 8.95 -1.19
N ALA A 79 10.47 10.05 -0.45
CA ALA A 79 11.33 11.22 -0.58
C ALA A 79 12.79 10.90 -0.21
N ASN A 80 13.01 10.20 0.91
CA ASN A 80 14.34 9.77 1.35
C ASN A 80 15.02 8.82 0.35
N ARG A 81 14.24 7.91 -0.25
CA ARG A 81 14.72 6.96 -1.26
C ARG A 81 14.78 7.57 -2.67
N GLN A 82 14.27 8.80 -2.85
CA GLN A 82 14.18 9.51 -4.13
C GLN A 82 13.40 8.72 -5.19
N VAL A 83 12.26 8.16 -4.80
CA VAL A 83 11.37 7.41 -5.68
C VAL A 83 9.99 8.08 -5.78
N PRO A 84 9.32 8.01 -6.94
CA PRO A 84 8.08 8.75 -7.19
C PRO A 84 6.87 8.21 -6.44
N HIS A 85 6.87 6.92 -6.07
CA HIS A 85 5.70 6.27 -5.49
C HIS A 85 5.89 5.89 -4.02
N ALA A 86 4.80 5.98 -3.27
CA ALA A 86 4.72 5.64 -1.86
C ALA A 86 3.52 4.72 -1.60
N LEU A 87 3.77 3.59 -0.93
CA LEU A 87 2.75 2.61 -0.59
C LEU A 87 2.78 2.29 0.90
N GLY A 88 1.73 2.65 1.62
CA GLY A 88 1.44 2.09 2.94
C GLY A 88 0.67 0.78 2.83
N MET A 89 1.11 -0.27 3.53
CA MET A 89 0.43 -1.56 3.64
C MET A 89 -0.07 -1.78 5.06
N VAL A 90 -1.37 -2.04 5.21
CA VAL A 90 -2.01 -2.21 6.51
C VAL A 90 -2.76 -3.55 6.55
N PRO A 91 -2.36 -4.50 7.43
CA PRO A 91 -3.08 -5.77 7.55
C PRO A 91 -4.41 -5.59 8.28
N LEU A 92 -5.46 -6.24 7.78
CA LEU A 92 -6.75 -6.35 8.45
C LEU A 92 -6.71 -7.50 9.46
N MET A 93 -6.64 -7.14 10.74
CA MET A 93 -6.54 -8.13 11.82
C MET A 93 -7.78 -9.03 11.85
N GLY A 94 -7.56 -10.35 11.84
CA GLY A 94 -8.63 -11.35 11.87
C GLY A 94 -9.25 -11.69 10.51
N ALA A 95 -8.88 -10.97 9.44
CA ALA A 95 -9.32 -11.30 8.09
C ALA A 95 -8.73 -12.65 7.63
N ARG A 96 -9.56 -13.46 6.97
CA ARG A 96 -9.22 -14.81 6.50
C ARG A 96 -9.49 -14.92 5.00
N CYS A 97 -8.72 -15.76 4.32
CA CYS A 97 -9.05 -16.12 2.93
C CYS A 97 -10.51 -16.66 2.86
N PRO A 98 -11.34 -16.22 1.91
CA PRO A 98 -10.98 -15.43 0.72
C PRO A 98 -10.98 -13.90 0.90
N SER A 99 -11.36 -13.33 2.04
CA SER A 99 -11.58 -11.89 2.23
C SER A 99 -10.35 -11.02 1.93
N VAL A 100 -10.56 -9.71 1.75
CA VAL A 100 -9.45 -8.74 1.71
C VAL A 100 -8.67 -8.80 3.03
N ARG A 101 -7.35 -8.99 2.95
CA ARG A 101 -6.46 -9.12 4.13
C ARG A 101 -5.51 -7.95 4.31
N TRP A 102 -5.25 -7.20 3.23
CA TRP A 102 -4.28 -6.12 3.21
C TRP A 102 -4.88 -4.94 2.47
N LEU A 103 -4.79 -3.78 3.11
CA LEU A 103 -5.14 -2.51 2.50
C LEU A 103 -3.88 -1.82 2.01
N ALA A 104 -3.97 -1.21 0.84
CA ALA A 104 -3.10 -0.13 0.42
C ALA A 104 -3.62 1.19 1.02
N ALA A 105 -2.69 2.03 1.47
CA ALA A 105 -2.92 3.37 1.98
C ALA A 105 -1.87 4.32 1.39
N CYS A 106 -2.28 5.28 0.57
CA CYS A 106 -1.36 6.21 -0.08
C CYS A 106 -1.98 7.60 -0.29
N ARG A 107 -1.13 8.62 -0.38
CA ARG A 107 -1.58 10.00 -0.69
C ARG A 107 -1.53 10.32 -2.18
N CYS A 108 -0.70 9.60 -2.92
CA CYS A 108 -0.61 9.66 -4.37
C CYS A 108 -0.91 8.27 -4.90
N TRP A 109 -1.92 8.14 -5.76
CA TRP A 109 -2.20 6.89 -6.45
C TRP A 109 -1.18 6.69 -7.59
N PRO A 110 -0.77 5.46 -7.95
CA PRO A 110 0.27 5.23 -8.96
C PRO A 110 -0.04 5.84 -10.34
N MET A 111 -1.32 6.05 -10.62
CA MET A 111 -1.81 6.73 -11.82
C MET A 111 -2.95 7.68 -11.44
N PRO A 112 -3.24 8.72 -12.23
CA PRO A 112 -4.44 9.53 -12.06
C PRO A 112 -5.68 8.64 -12.05
N LEU A 113 -6.61 8.95 -11.16
CA LEU A 113 -7.94 8.34 -11.11
C LEU A 113 -8.97 9.36 -11.55
N GLU A 114 -9.90 8.94 -12.39
CA GLU A 114 -11.08 9.73 -12.71
C GLU A 114 -12.05 9.74 -11.51
N PRO A 115 -12.90 10.77 -11.36
CA PRO A 115 -13.81 10.90 -10.21
C PRO A 115 -14.77 9.72 -9.99
N ASP A 116 -15.06 8.93 -11.02
CA ASP A 116 -15.91 7.73 -10.97
C ASP A 116 -15.14 6.43 -10.67
N GLU A 117 -13.80 6.47 -10.66
CA GLU A 117 -12.95 5.33 -10.31
C GLU A 117 -12.74 5.17 -8.80
N PHE A 118 -13.25 6.09 -7.98
CA PHE A 118 -13.19 5.99 -6.52
C PHE A 118 -14.42 6.59 -5.83
N VAL A 119 -14.68 6.15 -4.60
CA VAL A 119 -15.71 6.75 -3.74
C VAL A 119 -15.09 7.70 -2.72
N VAL A 120 -15.74 8.84 -2.46
CA VAL A 120 -15.33 9.76 -1.39
C VAL A 120 -16.02 9.39 -0.09
N THR A 121 -15.26 9.32 1.01
CA THR A 121 -15.77 8.98 2.33
C THR A 121 -15.29 9.98 3.38
N GLY A 122 -16.07 10.22 4.43
CA GLY A 122 -15.71 11.15 5.52
C GLY A 122 -14.65 10.63 6.51
N SER A 123 -14.14 9.40 6.35
CA SER A 123 -13.13 8.84 7.26
C SER A 123 -12.40 7.62 6.68
N ALA A 124 -11.16 7.39 7.14
CA ALA A 124 -10.40 6.20 6.76
C ALA A 124 -11.08 4.88 7.20
N MET A 125 -11.92 4.88 8.23
CA MET A 125 -12.69 3.69 8.64
C MET A 125 -13.80 3.37 7.66
N ALA A 126 -14.49 4.40 7.12
CA ALA A 126 -15.50 4.22 6.07
C ALA A 126 -14.84 3.77 4.77
N ALA A 127 -13.70 4.38 4.40
CA ALA A 127 -12.91 3.94 3.24
C ALA A 127 -12.44 2.49 3.37
N ALA A 128 -11.91 2.08 4.54
CA ALA A 128 -11.51 0.70 4.79
C ALA A 128 -12.69 -0.28 4.77
N ARG A 129 -13.89 0.15 5.19
CA ARG A 129 -15.11 -0.65 5.08
C ARG A 129 -15.48 -0.87 3.62
N HIS A 130 -15.48 0.17 2.80
CA HIS A 130 -15.72 0.07 1.35
C HIS A 130 -14.71 -0.88 0.70
N ALA A 131 -13.41 -0.65 0.94
CA ALA A 131 -12.34 -1.45 0.33
C ALA A 131 -12.47 -2.95 0.62
N ARG A 132 -12.90 -3.34 1.83
CA ARG A 132 -12.95 -4.75 2.25
C ARG A 132 -14.30 -5.43 2.05
N ASP A 133 -15.31 -4.71 1.58
CA ASP A 133 -16.67 -5.25 1.50
C ASP A 133 -16.77 -6.27 0.36
N ASP A 134 -16.79 -7.55 0.72
CA ASP A 134 -16.90 -8.67 -0.22
C ASP A 134 -18.30 -8.76 -0.87
N LEU A 135 -19.29 -8.02 -0.38
CA LEU A 135 -20.64 -7.95 -0.97
C LEU A 135 -20.78 -6.88 -2.05
N LEU A 136 -19.81 -5.96 -2.18
CA LEU A 136 -19.82 -4.98 -3.25
C LEU A 136 -19.70 -5.67 -4.61
N ALA A 137 -20.59 -5.28 -5.53
CA ALA A 137 -20.49 -5.67 -6.92
C ALA A 137 -19.18 -5.13 -7.51
N GLY A 138 -18.48 -5.99 -8.26
CA GLY A 138 -17.26 -5.63 -8.97
C GLY A 138 -15.97 -6.21 -8.38
N PRO A 139 -14.89 -6.18 -9.19
CA PRO A 139 -13.59 -6.73 -8.84
C PRO A 139 -12.94 -5.96 -7.68
N ARG A 140 -11.98 -6.57 -6.96
CA ARG A 140 -11.27 -5.89 -5.87
C ARG A 140 -10.45 -4.72 -6.38
N GLU A 141 -10.01 -4.83 -7.62
CA GLU A 141 -9.18 -3.89 -8.34
C GLU A 141 -9.84 -2.52 -8.53
N SER A 142 -11.17 -2.43 -8.43
CA SER A 142 -11.94 -1.19 -8.56
C SER A 142 -12.44 -0.63 -7.23
N ARG A 143 -12.09 -1.23 -6.08
CA ARG A 143 -12.62 -0.83 -4.75
C ARG A 143 -11.73 0.23 -4.10
N VAL A 144 -11.63 1.39 -4.73
CA VAL A 144 -10.81 2.51 -4.24
C VAL A 144 -11.70 3.52 -3.53
N ALA A 145 -11.30 3.93 -2.34
CA ALA A 145 -11.97 4.98 -1.59
C ALA A 145 -10.98 6.09 -1.19
N LEU A 146 -11.38 7.34 -1.40
CA LEU A 146 -10.69 8.52 -0.89
C LEU A 146 -11.28 8.90 0.47
N ALA A 147 -10.46 8.87 1.51
CA ALA A 147 -10.84 9.32 2.85
C ALA A 147 -10.52 10.81 3.00
N CYS A 148 -11.56 11.65 3.02
CA CYS A 148 -11.46 13.08 3.25
C CYS A 148 -11.95 13.41 4.65
N ARG A 149 -11.12 14.09 5.46
CA ARG A 149 -11.54 14.58 6.79
C ARG A 149 -10.90 15.92 7.06
N HIS A 150 -11.71 16.88 7.49
CA HIS A 150 -11.23 18.20 7.86
C HIS A 150 -10.06 18.12 8.86
N GLY A 151 -8.97 18.85 8.58
CA GLY A 151 -7.76 18.87 9.40
C GLY A 151 -6.81 17.67 9.21
N HIS A 152 -7.12 16.74 8.30
CA HIS A 152 -6.25 15.61 7.98
C HIS A 152 -5.98 15.55 6.47
N PRO A 153 -4.74 15.20 6.05
CA PRO A 153 -4.46 14.94 4.64
C PRO A 153 -5.31 13.79 4.12
N ASP A 154 -5.78 13.95 2.89
CA ASP A 154 -6.54 12.92 2.17
C ASP A 154 -5.68 11.67 1.96
N VAL A 155 -6.33 10.51 2.04
CA VAL A 155 -5.67 9.20 1.87
C VAL A 155 -6.57 8.30 1.04
N PHE A 156 -6.02 7.76 -0.04
CA PHE A 156 -6.63 6.64 -0.76
C PHE A 156 -6.47 5.35 0.03
N VAL A 157 -7.55 4.59 0.13
CA VAL A 157 -7.60 3.28 0.79
C VAL A 157 -8.26 2.30 -0.17
N ALA A 158 -7.61 1.16 -0.41
CA ALA A 158 -8.11 0.12 -1.31
C ALA A 158 -7.56 -1.25 -0.89
N PRO A 159 -8.08 -2.38 -1.43
CA PRO A 159 -7.36 -3.65 -1.41
C PRO A 159 -5.96 -3.49 -2.02
N ILE A 160 -4.98 -4.25 -1.54
CA ILE A 160 -3.63 -4.22 -2.11
C ILE A 160 -3.65 -4.59 -3.60
N GLU A 161 -4.56 -5.47 -4.00
CA GLU A 161 -4.82 -5.88 -5.38
C GLU A 161 -5.10 -4.68 -6.31
N ALA A 162 -5.91 -3.71 -5.84
CA ALA A 162 -6.24 -2.50 -6.60
C ALA A 162 -5.02 -1.61 -6.84
N TRP A 163 -4.21 -1.43 -5.80
CA TRP A 163 -2.98 -0.64 -5.94
C TRP A 163 -1.99 -1.32 -6.89
N LEU A 164 -1.80 -2.64 -6.77
CA LEU A 164 -0.94 -3.42 -7.67
C LEU A 164 -1.44 -3.37 -9.11
N HIS A 165 -2.76 -3.45 -9.34
CA HIS A 165 -3.37 -3.30 -10.65
C HIS A 165 -3.10 -1.91 -11.25
N ALA A 166 -3.27 -0.84 -10.47
CA ALA A 166 -2.97 0.52 -10.90
C ALA A 166 -1.48 0.72 -11.21
N TYR A 167 -0.60 0.19 -10.37
CA TYR A 167 0.85 0.26 -10.60
C TYR A 167 1.27 -0.51 -11.87
N ARG A 168 0.68 -1.69 -12.13
CA ARG A 168 0.86 -2.41 -13.42
C ARG A 168 0.51 -1.56 -14.63
N ARG A 169 -0.57 -0.78 -14.55
CA ARG A 169 -0.96 0.14 -15.64
C ARG A 169 0.08 1.26 -15.79
N ALA A 170 0.49 1.88 -14.68
CA ALA A 170 1.46 2.96 -14.67
C ALA A 170 2.79 2.57 -15.35
N ILE A 171 3.37 1.42 -15.00
CA ILE A 171 4.65 0.97 -15.59
C ILE A 171 4.54 0.63 -17.08
N ARG A 172 3.37 0.15 -17.54
CA ARG A 172 3.11 -0.13 -18.96
C ARG A 172 3.03 1.15 -19.77
N THR A 173 2.42 2.19 -19.21
CA THR A 173 2.34 3.51 -19.86
C THR A 173 3.69 4.24 -19.85
N ALA A 174 4.51 4.05 -18.82
CA ALA A 174 5.83 4.66 -18.71
C ALA A 174 6.89 4.04 -19.65
N THR A 175 6.71 2.78 -20.06
CA THR A 175 7.63 2.10 -20.98
C THR A 175 7.26 2.47 -22.43
N PRO A 176 8.07 3.29 -23.15
CA PRO A 176 7.81 3.55 -24.55
C PRO A 176 7.84 2.23 -25.34
N PRO A 177 7.01 2.06 -26.39
CA PRO A 177 7.03 0.84 -27.19
C PRO A 177 8.44 0.61 -27.72
N ALA A 178 8.96 -0.61 -27.54
CA ALA A 178 10.25 -0.99 -28.10
C ALA A 178 10.22 -0.66 -29.60
N ARG A 179 11.13 0.22 -30.05
CA ARG A 179 11.26 0.54 -31.46
C ARG A 179 11.59 -0.76 -32.18
N VAL A 180 10.62 -1.29 -32.93
CA VAL A 180 10.84 -2.40 -33.84
C VAL A 180 11.74 -1.85 -34.95
N GLY A 181 13.00 -2.28 -34.94
CA GLY A 181 13.95 -2.06 -36.02
C GLY A 181 13.84 -3.13 -37.08
#